data_AF-A0A7V8Z7N0-F1
#
_entry.id   AF-A0A7V8Z7N0-F1
#
_cell.length_a   1.000
_cell.length_b   1.000
_cell.length_c   1.000
_cell.angle_alpha   90.00
_cell.angle_beta   90.00
_cell.angle_gamma   90.00
#
_symmetry.space_group_name_H-M   'P 1'
#
loop_
_entity.id
_entity.type
_entity.pdbx_description
1 polymer ?
#
loop_
_entity_poly.entity_id
_entity_poly.type
_entity_poly.pdbx_seq_one_letter_code
_entity_poly.pdbx_strand_id
1 'polypeptide(L)'
;MRKLTEAIALARLQRYKAEYQSHIKTTYEHRAENCRTCPVAGSCCTDAHFVNVHITRLEAVAMRETLSRTPRLNDEARRRVYQRARETVARYNLRPTQNSYTQTYACPLFEPGAGCLVHRRAKPAPCIQHACYENWEDVPPAAIQWRAENRVEELNTRVYGAQWTWLPTPLWLVLVDPEADGRELASLEREWSARQYPAHSNLVRRAQQRSRNLPIVY
;
A
#
# COMPACT_ATOMS: atom_id res chain seq x y z
N MET A 1 -11.32 24.69 6.98
CA MET A 1 -10.50 23.78 7.84
C MET A 1 -9.02 24.09 7.63
N ARG A 2 -8.22 24.18 8.70
CA ARG A 2 -6.77 24.41 8.60
C ARG A 2 -6.08 23.16 8.03
N LYS A 3 -5.25 23.33 6.98
CA LYS A 3 -4.48 22.22 6.39
C LYS A 3 -3.59 21.56 7.44
N LEU A 4 -3.57 20.24 7.45
CA LEU A 4 -2.69 19.46 8.32
C LEU A 4 -1.29 19.42 7.68
N THR A 5 -0.23 19.59 8.48
CA THR A 5 1.13 19.40 7.95
C THR A 5 1.38 17.91 7.69
N GLU A 6 2.23 17.60 6.70
CA GLU A 6 2.59 16.23 6.35
C GLU A 6 3.18 15.47 7.55
N ALA A 7 4.06 16.10 8.33
CA ALA A 7 4.64 15.50 9.52
C ALA A 7 3.59 15.08 10.57
N ILE A 8 2.60 15.93 10.85
CA ILE A 8 1.52 15.59 11.79
C ILE A 8 0.64 14.48 11.21
N ALA A 9 0.38 14.51 9.90
CA ALA A 9 -0.42 13.49 9.23
C ALA A 9 0.27 12.13 9.22
N LEU A 10 1.57 12.06 8.97
CA LEU A 10 2.37 10.84 9.06
C LEU A 10 2.33 10.24 10.47
N ALA A 11 2.49 11.07 11.51
CA ALA A 11 2.38 10.61 12.89
C ALA A 11 0.98 10.05 13.22
N ARG A 12 -0.09 10.68 12.69
CA ARG A 12 -1.46 10.16 12.83
C ARG A 12 -1.67 8.86 12.05
N LEU A 13 -1.19 8.79 10.81
CA LEU A 13 -1.26 7.62 9.95
C LEU A 13 -0.59 6.41 10.64
N GLN A 14 0.60 6.60 11.20
CA GLN A 14 1.31 5.55 11.94
C GLN A 14 0.50 5.05 13.14
N ARG A 15 -0.08 5.94 13.94
CA ARG A 15 -0.93 5.54 15.08
C ARG A 15 -2.16 4.76 14.64
N TYR A 16 -2.91 5.27 13.65
CA TYR A 16 -4.11 4.60 13.15
C TYR A 16 -3.80 3.22 12.56
N LYS A 17 -2.68 3.09 11.84
CA LYS A 17 -2.28 1.80 11.27
C LYS A 17 -1.75 0.84 12.32
N ALA A 18 -1.09 1.33 13.38
CA ALA A 18 -0.69 0.50 14.51
C ALA A 18 -1.91 -0.01 15.29
N GLU A 19 -2.91 0.84 15.54
CA GLU A 19 -4.19 0.44 16.15
C GLU A 19 -4.92 -0.61 15.29
N TYR A 20 -5.01 -0.37 13.99
CA TYR A 20 -5.64 -1.30 13.05
C TYR A 20 -4.90 -2.63 13.00
N GLN A 21 -3.57 -2.61 12.88
CA GLN A 21 -2.75 -3.81 12.89
C GLN A 21 -2.86 -4.56 14.22
N SER A 22 -2.90 -3.85 15.35
CA SER A 22 -3.10 -4.48 16.66
C SER A 22 -4.45 -5.18 16.74
N HIS A 23 -5.52 -4.53 16.28
CA HIS A 23 -6.85 -5.12 16.27
C HIS A 23 -6.90 -6.39 15.39
N ILE A 24 -6.37 -6.31 14.17
CA ILE A 24 -6.31 -7.47 13.27
C ILE A 24 -5.52 -8.61 13.91
N LYS A 25 -4.35 -8.31 14.48
CA LYS A 25 -3.50 -9.29 15.14
C LYS A 25 -4.18 -9.99 16.31
N THR A 26 -4.80 -9.23 17.21
CA THR A 26 -5.39 -9.80 18.43
C THR A 26 -6.69 -10.55 18.14
N THR A 27 -7.49 -10.06 17.19
CA THR A 27 -8.85 -10.55 16.99
C THR A 27 -8.94 -11.61 15.90
N TYR A 28 -8.03 -11.63 14.92
CA TYR A 28 -8.15 -12.52 13.76
C TYR A 28 -6.86 -13.29 13.44
N GLU A 29 -5.68 -12.67 13.45
CA GLU A 29 -4.43 -13.34 12.97
C GLU A 29 -4.04 -14.59 13.78
N HIS A 30 -4.59 -14.79 14.98
CA HIS A 30 -4.39 -16.05 15.73
C HIS A 30 -4.96 -17.29 15.02
N ARG A 31 -5.81 -17.09 14.00
CA ARG A 31 -6.41 -18.14 13.16
C ARG A 31 -5.80 -18.19 11.75
N ALA A 32 -4.85 -17.31 11.45
CA ALA A 32 -4.11 -17.34 10.21
C ALA A 32 -2.81 -18.14 10.38
N GLU A 33 -2.30 -18.71 9.30
CA GLU A 33 -0.95 -19.26 9.28
C GLU A 33 0.07 -18.19 9.64
N ASN A 34 1.06 -18.60 10.44
CA ASN A 34 2.16 -17.72 10.80
C ASN A 34 3.14 -17.61 9.62
N CYS A 35 3.26 -16.41 9.04
CA CYS A 35 4.17 -16.14 7.91
C CYS A 35 5.64 -16.49 8.18
N ARG A 36 6.08 -16.66 9.44
CA ARG A 36 7.45 -17.09 9.78
C ARG A 36 7.66 -18.60 9.71
N THR A 37 6.58 -19.37 9.79
CA THR A 37 6.61 -20.85 9.80
C THR A 37 5.84 -21.45 8.63
N CYS A 38 5.16 -20.63 7.83
CA CYS A 38 4.47 -21.03 6.62
C CYS A 38 5.45 -21.69 5.62
N PRO A 39 5.10 -22.83 5.00
CA PRO A 39 5.96 -23.54 4.04
C PRO A 39 6.39 -22.69 2.84
N VAL A 40 5.57 -21.70 2.49
CA VAL A 40 5.78 -20.77 1.37
C VAL A 40 5.99 -19.34 1.87
N ALA A 41 6.68 -19.17 3.01
CA ALA A 41 6.89 -17.87 3.66
C ALA A 41 7.29 -16.75 2.69
N GLY A 42 6.36 -15.79 2.50
CA GLY A 42 6.58 -14.62 1.65
C GLY A 42 6.32 -14.82 0.16
N SER A 43 5.96 -16.03 -0.30
CA SER A 43 5.60 -16.30 -1.70
C SER A 43 4.48 -15.39 -2.19
N CYS A 44 3.48 -15.13 -1.35
CA CYS A 44 2.37 -14.22 -1.61
C CYS A 44 2.81 -12.76 -1.85
N CYS A 45 4.04 -12.39 -1.48
CA CYS A 45 4.63 -11.08 -1.73
C CYS A 45 5.60 -11.09 -2.92
N THR A 46 6.19 -12.23 -3.27
CA THR A 46 7.12 -12.36 -4.41
C THR A 46 6.44 -12.79 -5.70
N ASP A 47 5.27 -13.40 -5.60
CA ASP A 47 4.54 -13.92 -6.74
C ASP A 47 3.65 -12.83 -7.36
N ALA A 48 3.91 -12.59 -8.65
CA ALA A 48 3.18 -11.64 -9.46
C ALA A 48 1.72 -12.03 -9.72
N HIS A 49 1.24 -13.17 -9.24
CA HIS A 49 -0.16 -13.56 -9.28
C HIS A 49 -0.99 -13.03 -8.10
N PHE A 50 -0.35 -12.57 -7.02
CA PHE A 50 -1.04 -12.32 -5.75
C PHE A 50 -1.06 -10.86 -5.31
N VAL A 51 -0.02 -10.06 -5.62
CA VAL A 51 0.03 -8.68 -5.10
C VAL A 51 -0.67 -7.71 -6.03
N ASN A 52 -1.72 -7.10 -5.54
CA ASN A 52 -2.44 -6.00 -6.19
C ASN A 52 -2.82 -4.98 -5.12
N VAL A 53 -1.84 -4.16 -4.74
CA VAL A 53 -1.95 -3.24 -3.61
C VAL A 53 -1.89 -1.81 -4.10
N HIS A 54 -3.03 -1.15 -4.13
CA HIS A 54 -3.09 0.29 -4.32
C HIS A 54 -2.90 0.99 -2.97
N ILE A 55 -2.17 2.09 -2.97
CA ILE A 55 -1.93 2.91 -1.78
C ILE A 55 -2.20 4.38 -2.09
N THR A 56 -2.27 5.18 -1.04
CA THR A 56 -2.37 6.63 -1.15
C THR A 56 -1.01 7.32 -1.11
N ARG A 57 -0.97 8.61 -1.45
CA ARG A 57 0.24 9.44 -1.38
C ARG A 57 0.88 9.43 0.01
N LEU A 58 0.08 9.63 1.07
CA LEU A 58 0.60 9.69 2.43
C LEU A 58 1.24 8.37 2.87
N GLU A 59 0.70 7.23 2.40
CA GLU A 59 1.31 5.93 2.65
C GLU A 59 2.63 5.75 1.90
N ALA A 60 2.70 6.19 0.64
CA ALA A 60 3.94 6.17 -0.14
C ALA A 60 5.05 7.00 0.53
N VAL A 61 4.71 8.21 1.01
CA VAL A 61 5.62 9.05 1.79
C VAL A 61 6.04 8.34 3.09
N ALA A 62 5.11 7.73 3.82
CA ALA A 62 5.45 6.96 5.02
C ALA A 62 6.40 5.80 4.74
N MET A 63 6.26 5.13 3.59
CA MET A 63 7.18 4.07 3.15
C MET A 63 8.56 4.64 2.85
N ARG A 64 8.67 5.72 2.07
CA ARG A 64 9.94 6.43 1.80
C ARG A 64 10.66 6.80 3.10
N GLU A 65 9.96 7.43 4.04
CA GLU A 65 10.52 7.79 5.36
C GLU A 65 10.93 6.57 6.18
N THR A 66 10.21 5.46 6.05
CA THR A 66 10.58 4.21 6.72
C THR A 66 11.86 3.63 6.13
N LEU A 67 11.99 3.59 4.81
CA LEU A 67 13.18 3.10 4.11
C LEU A 67 14.41 3.96 4.42
N SER A 68 14.26 5.29 4.44
CA SER A 68 15.37 6.21 4.76
C SER A 68 15.85 6.08 6.20
N ARG A 69 14.95 5.83 7.15
CA ARG A 69 15.25 5.73 8.59
C ARG A 69 15.52 4.32 9.08
N THR A 70 15.55 3.31 8.21
CA THR A 70 15.83 1.92 8.61
C THR A 70 17.34 1.71 8.71
N PRO A 71 17.93 1.54 9.91
CA PRO A 71 19.38 1.54 10.06
C PRO A 71 20.08 0.37 9.37
N ARG A 72 19.37 -0.76 9.20
CA ARG A 72 19.89 -1.98 8.55
C ARG A 72 19.81 -1.94 7.02
N LEU A 73 19.18 -0.93 6.45
CA LEU A 73 19.06 -0.76 5.01
C LEU A 73 20.11 0.27 4.57
N ASN A 74 21.13 -0.15 3.82
CA ASN A 74 22.13 0.76 3.27
C ASN A 74 21.57 1.49 2.02
N ASP A 75 22.31 2.47 1.50
CA ASP A 75 21.88 3.26 0.34
C ASP A 75 21.64 2.41 -0.91
N GLU A 76 22.47 1.39 -1.13
CA GLU A 76 22.30 0.47 -2.24
C GLU A 76 20.99 -0.31 -2.13
N ALA A 77 20.69 -0.87 -0.95
CA ALA A 77 19.47 -1.61 -0.70
C ALA A 77 18.23 -0.70 -0.81
N ARG A 78 18.32 0.56 -0.39
CA ARG A 78 17.27 1.57 -0.63
C ARG A 78 17.03 1.77 -2.13
N ARG A 79 18.09 2.01 -2.90
CA ARG A 79 17.99 2.20 -4.36
C ARG A 79 17.42 0.98 -5.08
N ARG A 80 17.77 -0.23 -4.64
CA ARG A 80 17.20 -1.48 -5.19
C ARG A 80 15.67 -1.55 -5.04
N VAL A 81 15.08 -1.02 -3.95
CA VAL A 81 13.61 -0.96 -3.81
C VAL A 81 12.99 -0.14 -4.93
N TYR A 82 13.52 1.06 -5.18
CA TYR A 82 13.01 1.95 -6.22
C TYR A 82 13.30 1.43 -7.64
N GLN A 83 14.45 0.76 -7.83
CA GLN A 83 14.75 0.06 -9.07
C GLN A 83 13.71 -1.04 -9.35
N ARG A 84 13.42 -1.91 -8.38
CA ARG A 84 12.36 -2.94 -8.51
C ARG A 84 11.00 -2.32 -8.81
N ALA A 85 10.69 -1.17 -8.20
CA ALA A 85 9.46 -0.45 -8.48
C ALA A 85 9.40 0.05 -9.94
N ARG A 86 10.48 0.65 -10.46
CA ARG A 86 10.60 1.06 -11.87
C ARG A 86 10.46 -0.11 -12.84
N GLU A 87 11.17 -1.21 -12.56
CA GLU A 87 11.11 -2.44 -13.36
C GLU A 87 9.68 -3.01 -13.39
N THR A 88 8.99 -2.98 -12.26
CA THR A 88 7.58 -3.39 -12.17
C THR A 88 6.66 -2.48 -12.97
N VAL A 89 6.81 -1.15 -12.83
CA VAL A 89 6.04 -0.17 -13.62
C VAL A 89 6.24 -0.40 -15.11
N ALA A 90 7.49 -0.59 -15.56
CA ALA A 90 7.81 -0.84 -16.96
C ALA A 90 7.23 -2.18 -17.46
N ARG A 91 7.45 -3.26 -16.70
CA ARG A 91 7.03 -4.62 -17.08
C ARG A 91 5.52 -4.74 -17.25
N TYR A 92 4.75 -4.12 -16.36
CA TYR A 92 3.28 -4.21 -16.37
C TYR A 92 2.60 -2.98 -17.01
N ASN A 93 3.40 -2.06 -17.58
CA ASN A 93 2.94 -0.78 -18.16
C ASN A 93 1.96 -0.05 -17.22
N LEU A 94 2.33 0.07 -15.94
CA LEU A 94 1.48 0.71 -14.94
C LEU A 94 1.44 2.22 -15.20
N ARG A 95 0.23 2.78 -15.29
CA ARG A 95 0.02 4.21 -15.57
C ARG A 95 -0.96 4.84 -14.58
N PRO A 96 -0.78 6.12 -14.20
CA PRO A 96 -1.68 6.80 -13.26
C PRO A 96 -3.14 6.88 -13.71
N THR A 97 -3.39 6.85 -15.02
CA THR A 97 -4.72 6.99 -15.64
C THR A 97 -5.38 5.66 -15.96
N GLN A 98 -4.66 4.54 -15.85
CA GLN A 98 -5.16 3.22 -16.20
C GLN A 98 -5.77 2.52 -14.99
N ASN A 99 -6.90 1.84 -15.21
CA ASN A 99 -7.43 0.90 -14.22
C ASN A 99 -6.48 -0.32 -14.13
N SER A 100 -5.74 -0.39 -13.02
CA SER A 100 -4.75 -1.43 -12.71
C SER A 100 -5.23 -2.38 -11.61
N TYR A 101 -6.50 -2.31 -11.19
CA TYR A 101 -7.06 -3.15 -10.11
C TYR A 101 -7.22 -4.63 -10.51
N THR A 102 -6.90 -5.02 -11.74
CA THR A 102 -6.82 -6.42 -12.17
C THR A 102 -5.39 -6.88 -12.44
N GLN A 103 -4.41 -5.98 -12.33
CA GLN A 103 -3.01 -6.31 -12.56
C GLN A 103 -2.35 -6.70 -11.24
N THR A 104 -1.59 -7.79 -11.28
CA THR A 104 -0.83 -8.30 -10.15
C THR A 104 0.67 -8.21 -10.45
N TYR A 105 1.49 -8.06 -9.43
CA TYR A 105 2.94 -7.85 -9.55
C TYR A 105 3.70 -8.39 -8.33
N ALA A 106 5.03 -8.49 -8.40
CA ALA A 106 5.83 -8.80 -7.22
C ALA A 106 5.99 -7.53 -6.37
N CYS A 107 5.86 -7.63 -5.04
CA CYS A 107 5.96 -6.47 -4.16
C CYS A 107 7.40 -5.94 -4.12
N PRO A 108 7.66 -4.68 -4.55
CA PRO A 108 9.02 -4.13 -4.56
C PRO A 108 9.63 -3.93 -3.16
N LEU A 109 8.78 -3.94 -2.12
CA LEU A 109 9.13 -3.77 -0.72
C LEU A 109 9.44 -5.09 0.00
N PHE A 110 9.29 -6.23 -0.68
CA PHE A 110 9.69 -7.53 -0.13
C PHE A 110 11.17 -7.78 -0.45
N GLU A 111 11.90 -8.25 0.55
CA GLU A 111 13.30 -8.65 0.42
C GLU A 111 13.45 -10.10 0.91
N PRO A 112 13.92 -11.04 0.07
CA PRO A 112 14.15 -12.42 0.48
C PRO A 112 15.02 -12.51 1.75
N GLY A 113 14.61 -13.36 2.70
CA GLY A 113 15.28 -13.51 4.00
C GLY A 113 15.03 -12.40 5.02
N ALA A 114 14.59 -11.20 4.60
CA ALA A 114 14.28 -10.08 5.50
C ALA A 114 12.77 -9.79 5.63
N GLY A 115 11.98 -10.17 4.61
CA GLY A 115 10.53 -9.94 4.54
C GLY A 115 10.16 -8.54 4.04
N CYS A 116 8.99 -8.05 4.44
CA CYS A 116 8.52 -6.72 4.05
C CYS A 116 9.30 -5.62 4.78
N LEU A 117 10.02 -4.79 4.01
CA LEU A 117 10.91 -3.74 4.52
C LEU A 117 10.18 -2.62 5.28
N VAL A 118 8.86 -2.51 5.10
CA VAL A 118 8.01 -1.51 5.78
C VAL A 118 7.05 -2.11 6.81
N HIS A 119 7.16 -3.42 7.08
CA HIS A 119 6.18 -4.22 7.83
C HIS A 119 5.73 -3.59 9.16
N ARG A 120 6.64 -2.99 9.93
CA ARG A 120 6.35 -2.47 11.27
C ARG A 120 5.86 -1.03 11.32
N ARG A 121 6.23 -0.21 10.34
CA ARG A 121 6.07 1.27 10.43
C ARG A 121 5.22 1.86 9.31
N ALA A 122 5.13 1.19 8.17
CA ALA A 122 4.41 1.70 7.00
C ALA A 122 3.71 0.61 6.15
N LYS A 123 3.49 -0.61 6.68
CA LYS A 123 2.70 -1.67 6.01
C LYS A 123 1.37 -1.08 5.52
N PRO A 124 1.03 -1.08 4.23
CA PRO A 124 -0.14 -0.39 3.71
C PRO A 124 -1.45 -0.99 4.26
N ALA A 125 -2.50 -0.17 4.37
CA ALA A 125 -3.76 -0.62 4.96
C ALA A 125 -4.34 -1.88 4.29
N PRO A 126 -4.38 -2.00 2.94
CA PRO A 126 -4.81 -3.24 2.29
C PRO A 126 -4.01 -4.47 2.69
N CYS A 127 -2.70 -4.33 2.98
CA CYS A 127 -1.88 -5.45 3.40
C CYS A 127 -2.04 -5.82 4.88
N ILE A 128 -2.60 -4.96 5.74
CA ILE A 128 -2.70 -5.25 7.18
C ILE A 128 -3.63 -6.44 7.43
N GLN A 129 -4.74 -6.52 6.71
CA GLN A 129 -5.75 -7.57 6.83
C GLN A 129 -5.44 -8.84 6.01
N HIS A 130 -4.44 -8.79 5.13
CA HIS A 130 -4.03 -9.94 4.33
C HIS A 130 -3.09 -10.84 5.15
N ALA A 131 -3.70 -11.86 5.78
CA ALA A 131 -3.04 -13.02 6.33
C ALA A 131 -3.59 -14.30 5.65
N CYS A 132 -2.89 -15.42 5.79
CA CYS A 132 -3.29 -16.69 5.16
C CYS A 132 -4.26 -17.42 6.09
N TYR A 133 -5.56 -17.21 5.90
CA TYR A 133 -6.61 -17.89 6.66
C TYR A 133 -7.02 -19.17 5.93
N GLU A 134 -7.17 -20.26 6.68
CA GLU A 134 -7.68 -21.52 6.13
C GLU A 134 -9.20 -21.46 5.92
N ASN A 135 -9.93 -20.85 6.87
CA ASN A 135 -11.38 -20.78 6.84
C ASN A 135 -11.88 -19.36 6.57
N TRP A 136 -13.00 -19.26 5.85
CA TRP A 136 -13.61 -17.98 5.46
C TRP A 136 -14.18 -17.19 6.65
N GLU A 137 -14.69 -17.89 7.65
CA GLU A 137 -15.22 -17.34 8.90
C GLU A 137 -14.15 -16.66 9.76
N ASP A 138 -12.87 -16.98 9.52
CA ASP A 138 -11.73 -16.41 10.24
C ASP A 138 -11.21 -15.13 9.57
N VAL A 139 -11.60 -14.89 8.32
CA VAL A 139 -11.22 -13.69 7.56
C VAL A 139 -11.90 -12.46 8.18
N PRO A 140 -11.16 -11.37 8.47
CA PRO A 140 -11.76 -10.19 9.05
C PRO A 140 -12.83 -9.59 8.12
N PRO A 141 -13.95 -9.08 8.64
CA PRO A 141 -14.97 -8.45 7.82
C PRO A 141 -14.42 -7.27 7.00
N ALA A 142 -14.81 -7.17 5.72
CA ALA A 142 -14.36 -6.11 4.81
C ALA A 142 -14.64 -4.69 5.35
N ALA A 143 -15.69 -4.51 6.14
CA ALA A 143 -16.02 -3.24 6.77
C ALA A 143 -14.92 -2.71 7.70
N ILE A 144 -14.06 -3.57 8.24
CA ILE A 144 -12.91 -3.16 9.07
C ILE A 144 -11.86 -2.49 8.19
N GLN A 145 -11.47 -3.12 7.08
CA GLN A 145 -10.56 -2.54 6.08
C GLN A 145 -11.09 -1.22 5.53
N TRP A 146 -12.37 -1.15 5.12
CA TRP A 146 -12.95 0.09 4.59
C TRP A 146 -12.89 1.24 5.59
N ARG A 147 -13.12 0.99 6.88
CA ARG A 147 -12.96 2.03 7.91
C ARG A 147 -11.52 2.50 8.04
N ALA A 148 -10.55 1.59 7.93
CA ALA A 148 -9.14 1.95 7.95
C ALA A 148 -8.76 2.78 6.71
N GLU A 149 -9.15 2.33 5.51
CA GLU A 149 -8.90 3.03 4.24
C GLU A 149 -9.53 4.42 4.23
N ASN A 150 -10.80 4.57 4.65
CA ASN A 150 -11.47 5.87 4.75
C ASN A 150 -10.70 6.86 5.64
N ARG A 151 -10.17 6.41 6.78
CA ARG A 151 -9.34 7.27 7.66
C ARG A 151 -8.05 7.70 6.97
N VAL A 152 -7.45 6.84 6.15
CA VAL A 152 -6.28 7.18 5.33
C VAL A 152 -6.64 8.21 4.27
N GLU A 153 -7.78 8.05 3.59
CA GLU A 153 -8.29 9.01 2.60
C GLU A 153 -8.57 10.39 3.21
N GLU A 154 -9.21 10.44 4.39
CA GLU A 154 -9.44 11.67 5.14
C GLU A 154 -8.13 12.39 5.49
N LEU A 155 -7.11 11.64 5.93
CA LEU A 155 -5.80 12.22 6.21
C LEU A 155 -5.15 12.77 4.94
N ASN A 156 -5.17 12.03 3.83
CA ASN A 156 -4.64 12.52 2.55
C ASN A 156 -5.34 13.81 2.11
N THR A 157 -6.67 13.84 2.19
CA THR A 157 -7.47 15.02 1.82
C THR A 157 -7.11 16.24 2.67
N ARG A 158 -6.84 16.06 3.96
CA ARG A 158 -6.46 17.15 4.87
C ARG A 158 -5.05 17.70 4.63
N VAL A 159 -4.17 16.92 4.02
CA VAL A 159 -2.78 17.31 3.71
C VAL A 159 -2.67 17.85 2.29
N TYR A 160 -3.10 17.05 1.31
CA TYR A 160 -2.89 17.29 -0.11
C TYR A 160 -4.13 17.86 -0.82
N GLY A 161 -5.28 17.98 -0.15
CA GLY A 161 -6.53 18.38 -0.81
C GLY A 161 -6.93 17.34 -1.85
N ALA A 162 -7.07 17.77 -3.11
CA ALA A 162 -7.36 16.89 -4.25
C ALA A 162 -6.10 16.29 -4.90
N GLN A 163 -4.90 16.62 -4.44
CA GLN A 163 -3.61 16.26 -5.08
C GLN A 163 -3.11 14.86 -4.72
N TRP A 164 -4.00 13.87 -4.76
CA TRP A 164 -3.68 12.47 -4.51
C TRP A 164 -4.74 11.56 -5.13
N THR A 165 -4.36 10.32 -5.38
CA THR A 165 -5.28 9.24 -5.74
C THR A 165 -4.71 7.90 -5.26
N TRP A 166 -5.49 6.83 -5.42
CA TRP A 166 -5.01 5.49 -5.17
C TRP A 166 -4.30 4.97 -6.42
N LEU A 167 -3.04 4.58 -6.26
CA LEU A 167 -2.21 4.04 -7.33
C LEU A 167 -1.55 2.74 -6.86
N PRO A 168 -1.17 1.84 -7.78
CA PRO A 168 -0.34 0.69 -7.43
C PRO A 168 0.88 1.12 -6.63
N THR A 169 1.22 0.34 -5.60
CA THR A 169 2.41 0.54 -4.76
C THR A 169 3.68 0.86 -5.57
N PRO A 170 4.07 0.10 -6.62
CA PRO A 170 5.27 0.41 -7.40
C PRO A 170 5.20 1.78 -8.08
N LEU A 171 4.02 2.20 -8.57
CA LEU A 171 3.87 3.50 -9.23
C LEU A 171 4.05 4.64 -8.23
N TRP A 172 3.44 4.55 -7.05
CA TRP A 172 3.64 5.53 -5.99
C TRP A 172 5.10 5.59 -5.53
N LEU A 173 5.79 4.44 -5.41
CA LEU A 173 7.20 4.41 -5.04
C LEU A 173 8.08 5.12 -6.06
N VAL A 174 7.81 4.98 -7.35
CA VAL A 174 8.52 5.73 -8.41
C VAL A 174 8.26 7.23 -8.27
N LEU A 175 7.02 7.65 -8.03
CA LEU A 175 6.65 9.06 -7.90
C LEU A 175 7.26 9.75 -6.67
N VAL A 176 7.55 9.00 -5.60
CA VAL A 176 8.15 9.53 -4.36
C VAL A 176 9.62 9.15 -4.18
N ASP A 177 10.26 8.59 -5.20
CA ASP A 177 11.68 8.28 -5.18
C ASP A 177 12.50 9.55 -4.88
N PRO A 178 13.38 9.55 -3.86
CA PRO A 178 14.28 10.67 -3.59
C PRO A 178 15.16 11.10 -4.77
N GLU A 179 15.44 10.21 -5.74
CA GLU A 179 16.24 10.49 -6.93
C GLU A 179 15.39 11.00 -8.12
N ALA A 180 14.06 11.05 -8.00
CA ALA A 180 13.19 11.55 -9.06
C ALA A 180 13.24 13.09 -9.15
N ASP A 181 13.12 13.62 -10.38
CA ASP A 181 13.09 15.07 -10.64
C ASP A 181 11.77 15.76 -10.24
N GLY A 182 10.78 14.99 -9.80
CA GLY A 182 9.47 15.45 -9.35
C GLY A 182 8.53 16.00 -10.43
N ARG A 183 8.94 16.06 -11.70
CA ARG A 183 8.14 16.68 -12.78
C ARG A 183 6.85 15.92 -13.04
N GLU A 184 6.91 14.59 -13.03
CA GLU A 184 5.75 13.73 -13.22
C GLU A 184 4.72 13.93 -12.10
N LEU A 185 5.16 13.87 -10.83
CA LEU A 185 4.28 14.08 -9.69
C LEU A 185 3.64 15.48 -9.75
N ALA A 186 4.43 16.53 -10.03
CA ALA A 186 3.90 17.88 -10.15
C ALA A 186 2.86 18.02 -11.28
N SER A 187 3.02 17.27 -12.38
CA SER A 187 2.04 17.21 -13.45
C SER A 187 0.74 16.53 -13.01
N LEU A 188 0.83 15.38 -12.34
CA LEU A 188 -0.32 14.67 -11.81
C LEU A 188 -1.06 15.48 -10.74
N GLU A 189 -0.36 16.21 -9.88
CA GLU A 189 -0.97 17.10 -8.90
C GLU A 189 -1.85 18.18 -9.56
N ARG A 190 -1.39 18.78 -10.67
CA ARG A 190 -2.20 19.73 -11.44
C ARG A 190 -3.43 19.05 -12.04
N GLU A 191 -3.25 17.87 -12.62
CA GLU A 191 -4.36 17.10 -13.22
C GLU A 191 -5.40 16.72 -12.17
N TRP A 192 -4.99 16.23 -11.00
CA TRP A 192 -5.91 15.85 -9.93
C TRP A 192 -6.57 17.06 -9.27
N SER A 193 -5.86 18.19 -9.15
CA SER A 193 -6.45 19.45 -8.65
C SER A 193 -7.59 19.96 -9.55
N ALA A 194 -7.53 19.65 -10.85
CA ALA A 194 -8.58 20.01 -11.80
C ALA A 194 -9.84 19.13 -11.69
N ARG A 195 -9.76 17.97 -10.99
CA ARG A 195 -10.90 17.08 -10.77
C ARG A 195 -11.69 17.57 -9.56
N GLN A 196 -13.00 17.76 -9.68
CA GLN A 196 -13.83 18.31 -8.60
C GLN A 196 -13.96 17.41 -7.36
N TYR A 197 -13.60 16.12 -7.42
CA TYR A 197 -13.55 15.23 -6.26
C TYR A 197 -12.54 14.08 -6.51
N PRO A 198 -11.87 13.54 -5.47
CA PRO A 198 -11.13 12.29 -5.61
C PRO A 198 -12.11 11.16 -5.96
N ALA A 199 -12.00 10.64 -7.19
CA ALA A 199 -12.86 9.60 -7.73
C ALA A 199 -12.54 8.23 -7.10
N HIS A 200 -12.90 8.01 -5.83
CA HIS A 200 -12.54 6.76 -5.16
C HIS A 200 -13.69 6.01 -4.48
N SER A 201 -14.62 6.68 -3.79
CA SER A 201 -15.53 5.96 -2.89
C SER A 201 -16.45 4.93 -3.58
N ASN A 202 -16.77 5.11 -4.87
CA ASN A 202 -17.68 4.22 -5.61
C ASN A 202 -16.99 3.19 -6.52
N LEU A 203 -15.79 3.47 -7.05
CA LEU A 203 -15.11 2.57 -7.99
C LEU A 203 -14.36 1.45 -7.27
N VAL A 204 -13.69 1.73 -6.15
CA VAL A 204 -13.05 0.69 -5.33
C VAL A 204 -14.07 -0.16 -4.58
N ARG A 205 -15.17 0.43 -4.09
CA ARG A 205 -16.31 -0.36 -3.57
C ARG A 205 -16.79 -1.41 -4.58
N ARG A 206 -16.89 -1.05 -5.86
CA ARG A 206 -17.36 -1.96 -6.93
C ARG A 206 -16.29 -2.95 -7.38
N ALA A 207 -15.01 -2.55 -7.45
CA ALA A 207 -13.91 -3.42 -7.86
C ALA A 207 -13.56 -4.47 -6.79
N GLN A 208 -13.47 -4.06 -5.51
CA GLN A 208 -13.21 -4.97 -4.39
C GLN A 208 -14.41 -5.88 -4.07
N GLN A 209 -15.66 -5.42 -4.29
CA GLN A 209 -16.83 -6.31 -4.23
C GLN A 209 -16.83 -7.39 -5.33
N ARG A 210 -16.18 -7.12 -6.47
CA ARG A 210 -16.03 -8.08 -7.59
C ARG A 210 -14.83 -9.01 -7.42
N SER A 211 -13.78 -8.61 -6.69
CA SER A 211 -12.64 -9.49 -6.39
C SER A 211 -12.90 -10.49 -5.25
N ARG A 212 -14.17 -10.89 -5.05
CA ARG A 212 -14.61 -11.97 -4.14
C ARG A 212 -14.05 -13.36 -4.48
N ASN A 213 -13.15 -13.45 -5.46
CA ASN A 213 -12.45 -14.67 -5.78
C ASN A 213 -11.11 -14.64 -5.05
N LEU A 214 -10.99 -15.38 -3.95
CA LEU A 214 -9.67 -15.73 -3.42
C LEU A 214 -8.86 -16.42 -4.53
N PRO A 215 -7.53 -16.33 -4.48
CA PRO A 215 -6.71 -17.31 -5.16
C PRO A 215 -7.02 -18.68 -4.53
N ILE A 216 -7.50 -19.59 -5.38
CA ILE A 216 -7.60 -21.01 -5.03
C ILE A 216 -6.17 -21.48 -4.80
N VAL A 217 -5.82 -21.78 -3.55
CA VAL A 217 -4.67 -22.63 -3.27
C VAL A 217 -5.13 -24.04 -3.63
N TYR A 218 -4.72 -24.52 -4.80
CA TYR A 218 -4.77 -25.93 -5.15
C TYR A 218 -3.60 -26.65 -4.49
#